data_AF-A0AAD9KI96-F1
#
_entry.id   AF-A0AAD9KI96-F1
#
_cell.length_a   1.000
_cell.length_b   1.000
_cell.length_c   1.000
_cell.angle_alpha   90.00
_cell.angle_beta   90.00
_cell.angle_gamma   90.00
#
_symmetry.space_group_name_H-M   'P 1'
#
loop_
_entity.id
_entity.type
_entity.pdbx_description
1 polymer ?
#
loop_
_entity_poly.entity_id
_entity_poly.type
_entity_poly.pdbx_seq_one_letter_code
_entity_poly.pdbx_strand_id
1 'polypeptide(L)'
;MLSATTAVLRNCVRCNAAALGGVAARLKHTLPDMPYDYGALEPYISAEIMQLHHSKHHQAYVNNLNIAEEKLAEAEAKGDVSAMIALQPALRFNGGGHINHSIFWQNLSKDGGEPSGTCLY
;
A
#
# COMPACT_ATOMS: atom_id res chain seq x y z
N MET A 1 -3.25 -62.97 41.32
CA MET A 1 -4.20 -62.75 40.22
C MET A 1 -3.69 -61.59 39.38
N LEU A 2 -3.66 -61.79 38.07
CA LEU A 2 -3.43 -60.89 36.91
C LEU A 2 -2.92 -59.45 37.18
N SER A 3 -1.74 -59.09 36.70
CA SER A 3 -1.44 -58.61 35.32
C SER A 3 -1.85 -57.15 35.08
N ALA A 4 -0.85 -56.29 34.85
CA ALA A 4 -0.79 -55.40 33.67
C ALA A 4 0.49 -54.54 33.71
N THR A 5 1.43 -54.91 32.86
CA THR A 5 2.52 -54.07 32.33
C THR A 5 1.96 -52.89 31.53
N THR A 6 2.52 -51.70 31.67
CA THR A 6 2.58 -50.74 30.54
C THR A 6 3.85 -49.89 30.64
N ALA A 7 4.64 -49.95 29.57
CA ALA A 7 5.90 -49.25 29.40
C ALA A 7 5.69 -47.74 29.23
N VAL A 8 6.48 -46.93 29.96
CA VAL A 8 6.58 -45.50 29.69
C VAL A 8 7.71 -45.31 28.68
N LEU A 9 7.31 -45.06 27.42
CA LEU A 9 8.20 -44.70 26.33
C LEU A 9 8.79 -43.30 26.57
N ARG A 10 10.12 -43.21 26.55
CA ARG A 10 10.86 -41.96 26.32
C ARG A 10 10.39 -41.33 25.01
N ASN A 11 10.03 -40.05 25.02
CA ASN A 11 10.10 -39.26 23.80
C ASN A 11 10.70 -37.88 24.07
N CYS A 12 11.79 -37.61 23.37
CA CYS A 12 12.62 -36.41 23.44
C CYS A 12 11.89 -35.28 22.71
N VAL A 13 11.49 -34.22 23.42
CA VAL A 13 10.97 -33.00 22.77
C VAL A 13 12.16 -32.16 22.31
N ARG A 14 12.55 -32.36 21.05
CA ARG A 14 13.36 -31.39 20.30
C ARG A 14 12.39 -30.57 19.46
N CYS A 15 12.00 -29.39 19.96
CA CYS A 15 11.21 -28.46 19.17
C CYS A 15 12.17 -27.56 18.37
N ASN A 16 12.24 -27.79 17.06
CA ASN A 16 12.89 -26.88 16.11
C ASN A 16 12.09 -25.59 16.06
N ALA A 17 12.68 -24.47 16.51
CA ALA A 17 12.17 -23.14 16.20
C ALA A 17 12.53 -22.81 14.74
N ALA A 18 11.68 -23.26 13.80
CA ALA A 18 11.77 -22.89 12.40
C ALA A 18 10.99 -21.59 12.15
N ALA A 19 11.76 -20.52 11.91
CA ALA A 19 11.46 -19.37 11.06
C ALA A 19 10.06 -18.70 11.16
N LEU A 20 10.01 -17.58 11.89
CA LEU A 20 9.11 -16.46 11.57
C LEU A 20 9.63 -15.75 10.31
N GLY A 21 9.43 -16.36 9.15
CA GLY A 21 9.74 -15.80 7.83
C GLY A 21 8.46 -15.44 7.09
N GLY A 22 7.52 -14.76 7.75
CA GLY A 22 6.31 -14.25 7.09
C GLY A 22 6.64 -12.95 6.39
N VAL A 23 6.97 -13.00 5.10
CA VAL A 23 6.93 -11.81 4.23
C VAL A 23 5.47 -11.35 4.27
N ALA A 24 5.20 -10.24 4.96
CA ALA A 24 3.89 -9.62 4.93
C ALA A 24 3.58 -9.31 3.46
N ALA A 25 2.66 -10.07 2.86
CA ALA A 25 2.16 -9.76 1.53
C ALA A 25 1.49 -8.39 1.63
N ARG A 26 2.14 -7.36 1.08
CA ARG A 26 1.49 -6.05 0.93
C ARG A 26 0.27 -6.25 0.05
N LEU A 27 -0.88 -5.79 0.53
CA LEU A 27 -2.07 -5.70 -0.29
C LEU A 27 -1.79 -4.72 -1.44
N LYS A 28 -2.29 -5.02 -2.64
CA LYS A 28 -2.16 -4.11 -3.79
C LYS A 28 -2.80 -2.76 -3.45
N HIS A 29 -2.16 -1.69 -3.93
CA HIS A 29 -2.73 -0.35 -3.84
C HIS A 29 -4.02 -0.27 -4.64
N THR A 30 -4.97 0.50 -4.12
CA THR A 30 -6.28 0.74 -4.74
C THR A 30 -6.48 2.23 -4.93
N LEU A 31 -7.26 2.60 -5.95
CA LEU A 31 -7.71 3.98 -6.10
C LEU A 31 -8.68 4.28 -4.93
N PRO A 32 -8.42 5.31 -4.09
CA PRO A 32 -9.33 5.66 -3.01
C PRO A 32 -10.65 6.19 -3.58
N ASP A 33 -11.74 5.98 -2.85
CA ASP A 33 -13.00 6.62 -3.21
C ASP A 33 -12.93 8.13 -2.95
N MET A 34 -13.64 8.90 -3.78
CA MET A 34 -13.71 10.34 -3.60
C MET A 34 -14.55 10.69 -2.36
N PRO A 35 -14.09 11.61 -1.50
CA PRO A 35 -14.85 12.01 -0.30
C PRO A 35 -16.08 12.88 -0.62
N TYR A 36 -16.22 13.34 -1.86
CA TYR A 36 -17.32 14.18 -2.36
C TYR A 36 -17.55 13.94 -3.86
N ASP A 37 -18.70 14.41 -4.38
CA ASP A 37 -19.03 14.32 -5.81
C ASP A 37 -18.01 15.11 -6.67
N TYR A 38 -17.72 14.67 -7.89
CA TYR A 38 -16.80 15.37 -8.80
C TYR A 38 -17.19 16.84 -9.05
N GLY A 39 -18.48 17.17 -9.03
CA GLY A 39 -18.97 18.55 -9.17
C GLY A 39 -19.02 19.36 -7.87
N ALA A 40 -18.61 18.81 -6.73
CA ALA A 40 -18.75 19.48 -5.44
C ALA A 40 -17.99 20.83 -5.36
N LEU A 41 -16.88 20.94 -6.09
CA LEU A 41 -15.97 22.10 -6.06
C LEU A 41 -16.27 23.15 -7.14
N GLU A 42 -17.31 22.97 -7.95
CA GLU A 42 -17.76 23.99 -8.90
C GLU A 42 -18.21 25.27 -8.16
N PRO A 43 -17.96 26.48 -8.71
CA PRO A 43 -17.38 26.77 -10.04
C PRO A 43 -15.85 26.85 -10.06
N TYR A 44 -15.18 26.50 -8.95
CA TYR A 44 -13.74 26.73 -8.79
C TYR A 44 -12.90 25.67 -9.49
N ILE A 45 -13.37 24.42 -9.47
CA ILE A 45 -12.72 23.31 -10.16
C ILE A 45 -13.77 22.53 -10.95
N SER A 46 -13.50 22.33 -12.23
CA SER A 46 -14.41 21.64 -13.15
C SER A 46 -14.65 20.18 -12.76
N ALA A 47 -15.91 19.75 -12.79
CA ALA A 47 -16.28 18.35 -12.56
C ALA A 47 -15.61 17.38 -13.54
N GLU A 48 -15.45 17.78 -14.81
CA GLU A 48 -14.80 16.98 -15.85
C GLU A 48 -13.32 16.74 -15.51
N ILE A 49 -12.62 17.79 -15.08
CA ILE A 49 -11.21 17.68 -14.66
C ILE A 49 -11.10 16.79 -13.44
N MET A 50 -11.96 16.96 -12.44
CA MET A 50 -11.96 16.12 -11.23
C MET A 50 -12.14 14.64 -11.57
N GLN A 51 -13.07 14.32 -12.48
CA GLN A 51 -13.31 12.95 -12.93
C GLN A 51 -12.10 12.39 -13.69
N LEU A 52 -11.51 13.14 -14.62
CA LEU A 52 -10.34 12.70 -15.38
C LEU A 52 -9.11 12.53 -14.48
N HIS A 53 -8.89 13.48 -13.59
CA HIS A 53 -7.77 13.50 -12.66
C HIS A 53 -7.83 12.32 -11.69
N HIS A 54 -9.01 11.99 -11.18
CA HIS A 54 -9.20 10.83 -10.32
C HIS A 54 -9.18 9.50 -11.09
N SER A 55 -10.13 9.31 -12.02
CA SER A 55 -10.37 8.01 -12.65
C SER A 55 -9.32 7.60 -13.69
N LYS A 56 -8.52 8.54 -14.19
CA LYS A 56 -7.46 8.27 -15.17
C LYS A 56 -6.06 8.53 -14.60
N HIS A 57 -5.77 9.76 -14.20
CA HIS A 57 -4.41 10.12 -13.78
C HIS A 57 -4.01 9.44 -12.46
N HIS A 58 -4.85 9.52 -11.42
CA HIS A 58 -4.56 8.84 -10.16
C HIS A 58 -4.57 7.31 -10.33
N GLN A 59 -5.52 6.77 -11.09
CA GLN A 59 -5.58 5.34 -11.42
C GLN A 59 -4.30 4.85 -12.12
N ALA A 60 -3.70 5.66 -13.00
CA ALA A 60 -2.46 5.29 -13.66
C ALA A 60 -1.29 5.15 -12.67
N TYR A 61 -1.18 6.05 -11.68
CA TYR A 61 -0.17 5.92 -10.63
C TYR A 61 -0.36 4.65 -9.81
N VAL A 62 -1.61 4.34 -9.41
CA VAL A 62 -1.93 3.10 -8.66
C VAL A 62 -1.54 1.86 -9.45
N ASN A 63 -1.93 1.79 -10.72
CA ASN A 63 -1.63 0.63 -11.58
C ASN A 63 -0.13 0.43 -11.76
N ASN A 64 0.60 1.50 -12.09
CA ASN A 64 2.03 1.43 -12.35
C ASN A 64 2.84 1.19 -11.07
N LEU A 65 2.38 1.68 -9.91
CA LEU A 65 2.98 1.37 -8.62
C LEU A 65 2.89 -0.13 -8.31
N ASN A 66 1.69 -0.71 -8.47
CA ASN A 66 1.48 -2.14 -8.27
C ASN A 66 2.40 -2.99 -9.18
N ILE A 67 2.52 -2.64 -10.46
CA ILE A 67 3.42 -3.32 -11.40
C ILE A 67 4.89 -3.19 -10.95
N ALA A 68 5.30 -2.02 -10.47
CA ALA A 68 6.66 -1.80 -10.02
C ALA A 68 6.99 -2.60 -8.74
N GLU A 69 6.04 -2.70 -7.80
CA GLU A 69 6.20 -3.49 -6.58
C GLU A 69 6.20 -5.01 -6.85
N GLU A 70 5.41 -5.50 -7.81
CA GLU A 70 5.48 -6.90 -8.26
C GLU A 70 6.87 -7.24 -8.83
N LYS A 71 7.39 -6.38 -9.72
CA LYS A 71 8.75 -6.55 -10.27
C LYS A 71 9.84 -6.43 -9.19
N LEU A 72 9.63 -5.59 -8.19
CA LEU A 72 10.55 -5.48 -7.06
C LEU A 72 10.57 -6.77 -6.26
N ALA A 73 9.40 -7.33 -5.93
CA ALA A 73 9.29 -8.60 -5.20
C ALA A 73 9.97 -9.76 -5.98
N GLU A 74 9.81 -9.80 -7.30
CA GLU A 74 10.52 -10.76 -8.14
C GLU A 74 12.04 -10.58 -8.12
N ALA A 75 12.53 -9.34 -8.17
CA ALA A 75 13.96 -9.04 -8.12
C ALA A 75 14.55 -9.40 -6.75
N GLU A 76 13.84 -9.11 -5.66
CA GLU A 76 14.19 -9.51 -4.30
C GLU A 76 14.29 -11.04 -4.15
N ALA A 77 13.29 -11.77 -4.66
CA ALA A 77 13.28 -13.23 -4.63
C ALA A 77 14.45 -13.86 -5.41
N LYS A 78 14.96 -13.17 -6.44
CA LYS A 78 16.11 -13.59 -7.25
C LYS A 78 17.45 -13.08 -6.70
N GLY A 79 17.44 -12.19 -5.70
CA GLY A 79 18.64 -11.48 -5.25
C GLY A 79 19.26 -10.55 -6.30
N ASP A 80 18.47 -10.09 -7.27
CA ASP A 80 18.93 -9.22 -8.36
C ASP A 80 18.96 -7.75 -7.92
N VAL A 81 20.04 -7.37 -7.25
CA VAL A 81 20.25 -6.00 -6.75
C VAL A 81 20.24 -4.97 -7.88
N SER A 82 20.74 -5.31 -9.07
CA SER A 82 20.76 -4.40 -10.22
C SER A 82 19.34 -4.07 -10.69
N ALA A 83 18.46 -5.07 -10.79
CA ALA A 83 17.05 -4.86 -11.11
C ALA A 83 16.33 -4.05 -10.02
N MET A 84 16.59 -4.33 -8.74
CA MET A 84 16.03 -3.56 -7.62
C MET A 84 16.39 -2.07 -7.71
N ILE A 85 17.64 -1.74 -8.02
CA ILE A 85 18.11 -0.36 -8.20
C ILE A 85 17.45 0.29 -9.42
N ALA A 86 17.37 -0.45 -10.54
CA ALA A 86 16.77 0.05 -11.77
C ALA A 86 15.26 0.37 -11.64
N LEU A 87 14.53 -0.29 -10.73
CA LEU A 87 13.11 -0.05 -10.46
C LEU A 87 12.85 1.21 -9.62
N GLN A 88 13.85 1.73 -8.90
CA GLN A 88 13.66 2.83 -7.95
C GLN A 88 13.00 4.10 -8.55
N PRO A 89 13.33 4.55 -9.79
CA PRO A 89 12.64 5.69 -10.39
C PRO A 89 11.13 5.46 -10.57
N ALA A 90 10.72 4.26 -11.01
CA ALA A 90 9.32 3.92 -11.21
C ALA A 90 8.56 3.84 -9.87
N LEU A 91 9.18 3.25 -8.84
CA LEU A 91 8.61 3.18 -7.50
C LEU A 91 8.40 4.57 -6.91
N ARG A 92 9.40 5.45 -6.97
CA ARG A 92 9.30 6.82 -6.45
C ARG A 92 8.28 7.66 -7.22
N PHE A 93 8.28 7.58 -8.54
CA PHE A 93 7.38 8.39 -9.37
C PHE A 93 5.92 8.01 -9.15
N ASN A 94 5.60 6.71 -9.23
CA ASN A 94 4.22 6.25 -9.08
C ASN A 94 3.77 6.22 -7.61
N GLY A 95 4.67 5.87 -6.69
CA GLY A 95 4.42 5.94 -5.24
C GLY A 95 4.16 7.36 -4.77
N GLY A 96 5.02 8.31 -5.16
CA GLY A 96 4.81 9.73 -4.88
C GLY A 96 3.54 10.26 -5.54
N GLY A 97 3.26 9.86 -6.79
CA GLY A 97 2.02 10.18 -7.48
C GLY A 97 0.78 9.74 -6.69
N HIS A 98 0.71 8.47 -6.28
CA HIS A 98 -0.41 7.94 -5.52
C HIS A 98 -0.60 8.63 -4.16
N ILE A 99 0.49 8.82 -3.39
CA ILE A 99 0.43 9.47 -2.08
C ILE A 99 -0.04 10.92 -2.20
N ASN A 100 0.57 11.70 -3.11
CA ASN A 100 0.25 13.11 -3.26
C ASN A 100 -1.21 13.31 -3.69
N HIS A 101 -1.74 12.46 -4.58
CA HIS A 101 -3.14 12.56 -4.99
C HIS A 101 -4.09 12.13 -3.88
N SER A 102 -3.76 11.08 -3.13
CA SER A 102 -4.56 10.66 -1.97
C SER A 102 -4.69 11.77 -0.92
N ILE A 103 -3.63 12.56 -0.70
CA ILE A 103 -3.67 13.75 0.16
C ILE A 103 -4.46 14.88 -0.50
N PHE A 104 -4.23 15.12 -1.81
CA PHE A 104 -4.90 16.18 -2.56
C PHE A 104 -6.42 16.13 -2.43
N TRP A 105 -7.04 14.94 -2.54
CA TRP A 105 -8.49 14.79 -2.41
C TRP A 105 -9.02 15.11 -1.01
N GLN A 106 -8.21 14.93 0.03
CA GLN A 106 -8.60 15.22 1.42
C GLN A 106 -8.40 16.70 1.78
N ASN A 107 -7.55 17.41 1.04
CA ASN A 107 -7.23 18.81 1.33
C ASN A 107 -8.22 19.81 0.72
N LEU A 108 -9.10 19.36 -0.18
CA LEU A 108 -10.03 20.23 -0.88
C LEU A 108 -11.39 20.24 -0.16
N SER A 109 -11.99 21.43 -0.10
CA SER A 109 -13.32 21.66 0.43
C SER A 109 -14.00 22.75 -0.40
N LYS A 110 -15.31 22.61 -0.64
CA LYS A 110 -16.09 23.63 -1.35
C LYS A 110 -16.09 24.97 -0.62
N ASP A 111 -16.22 24.91 0.70
CA ASP A 111 -16.36 26.10 1.55
C ASP A 111 -15.00 26.68 1.96
N GLY A 112 -13.90 26.01 1.61
CA GLY A 112 -12.55 26.39 2.02
C GLY A 112 -12.41 26.45 3.55
N GLY A 113 -11.51 27.31 4.00
CA GLY A 113 -11.29 27.59 5.43
C GLY A 113 -10.08 28.49 5.64
N GLU A 114 -10.09 29.23 6.74
CA GLU A 114 -8.93 30.01 7.19
C GLU A 114 -8.09 29.17 8.17
N PRO A 115 -6.75 29.20 8.08
CA PRO A 115 -5.90 28.54 9.06
C PRO A 115 -6.15 29.13 10.46
N SER A 116 -6.12 28.28 11.48
CA SER A 116 -6.35 28.70 12.88
C SER A 116 -5.44 27.94 13.84
N GLY A 117 -5.34 28.44 15.08
CA GLY A 117 -4.54 27.82 16.13
C GLY A 117 -3.05 27.78 15.80
N THR A 118 -2.40 26.65 16.05
CA THR A 118 -0.96 26.45 15.82
C THR A 118 -0.57 26.49 14.35
N CYS A 119 -1.52 26.44 13.41
CA CYS A 119 -1.22 26.58 11.98
C CYS A 119 -0.92 28.03 11.54
N LEU A 120 -1.01 29.00 12.44
CA LEU A 120 -0.67 30.41 12.19
C LEU A 120 0.75 30.80 12.63
N TYR A 121 1.50 29.91 13.29
CA TYR A 121 2.78 30.20 13.93
C TYR A 121 3.85 29.15 13.62
#